data_AF-A0AAD4CSU9-F1
#
_entry.id   AF-A0AAD4CSU9-F1
#
_cell.length_a   1.000
_cell.length_b   1.000
_cell.length_c   1.000
_cell.angle_alpha   90.00
_cell.angle_beta   90.00
_cell.angle_gamma   90.00
#
_symmetry.space_group_name_H-M   'P 1'
#
loop_
_entity.id
_entity.type
_entity.pdbx_description
1 polymer ?
#
loop_
_entity_poly.entity_id
_entity_poly.type
_entity_poly.pdbx_seq_one_letter_code
_entity_poly.pdbx_strand_id
1 'polypeptide(L)'
;MHLWKHDFHGRTLIAAITMASCQAFLLLGFDQGVMAGIIGADNRFGRDFGNPDANMQGNITALYDIGCVVGSIVCYFIGERYGRRTMLLSGGSIMIIGAIILASSFTVAQLIAGRIITGIGNGMNSSTAPVYQSECSPAAYRGALLTLQGTVTILGVVIAYW
;
A
#
# COMPACT_ATOMS: atom_id res chain seq x y z
N MET A 1 -4.02 -28.53 -1.62
CA MET A 1 -3.54 -27.21 -1.16
C MET A 1 -3.67 -27.18 0.37
N HIS A 2 -2.63 -27.66 1.08
CA HIS A 2 -2.67 -27.92 2.52
C HIS A 2 -1.40 -27.34 3.17
N LEU A 3 -1.31 -26.00 3.22
CA LEU A 3 -0.06 -25.31 3.63
C LEU A 3 -0.22 -24.32 4.79
N TRP A 4 -1.41 -24.17 5.38
CA TRP A 4 -1.64 -23.23 6.48
C TRP A 4 -2.61 -23.80 7.52
N LYS A 5 -2.15 -24.75 8.32
CA LYS A 5 -2.77 -25.11 9.61
C LYS A 5 -1.88 -24.54 10.71
N HIS A 6 -2.02 -23.26 10.99
CA HIS A 6 -1.61 -22.73 12.28
C HIS A 6 -2.89 -22.57 13.11
N ASP A 7 -2.97 -23.25 14.25
CA ASP A 7 -4.13 -23.26 15.16
C ASP A 7 -4.30 -21.94 15.94
N PHE A 8 -4.29 -20.81 15.24
CA PHE A 8 -4.62 -19.52 15.83
C PHE A 8 -6.15 -19.43 16.00
N HIS A 9 -6.63 -19.51 17.24
CA HIS A 9 -8.04 -19.40 17.59
C HIS A 9 -8.30 -18.15 18.45
N GLY A 10 -9.48 -17.55 18.29
CA GLY A 10 -9.95 -16.45 19.15
C GLY A 10 -9.15 -15.15 19.00
N ARG A 11 -8.73 -14.56 20.13
CA ARG A 11 -8.13 -13.21 20.19
C ARG A 11 -6.80 -13.10 19.44
N THR A 12 -5.99 -14.16 19.44
CA THR A 12 -4.66 -14.16 18.79
C THR A 12 -4.76 -14.09 17.26
N LEU A 13 -5.77 -14.75 16.66
CA LEU A 13 -6.02 -14.66 15.22
C LEU A 13 -6.47 -13.27 14.81
N ILE A 14 -7.39 -12.67 15.58
CA ILE A 14 -7.89 -11.31 15.34
C ILE A 14 -6.74 -10.29 15.48
N ALA A 15 -5.85 -10.47 16.45
CA ALA A 15 -4.66 -9.64 16.62
C ALA A 15 -3.70 -9.79 15.43
N ALA A 16 -3.42 -11.00 14.95
CA ALA A 16 -2.55 -11.24 13.80
C ALA A 16 -3.12 -10.62 12.51
N ILE A 17 -4.43 -10.77 12.26
CA ILE A 17 -5.11 -10.16 11.12
C ILE A 17 -5.07 -8.63 11.21
N THR A 18 -5.30 -8.09 12.40
CA THR A 18 -5.24 -6.65 12.65
C THR A 18 -3.83 -6.12 12.39
N MET A 19 -2.79 -6.78 12.92
CA MET A 19 -1.39 -6.41 12.69
C MET A 19 -1.02 -6.44 11.20
N ALA A 20 -1.42 -7.49 10.47
CA ALA A 20 -1.17 -7.58 9.03
C ALA A 20 -1.87 -6.47 8.24
N SER A 21 -3.10 -6.13 8.62
CA SER A 21 -3.86 -5.07 7.96
C SER A 21 -3.30 -3.69 8.31
N CYS A 22 -2.90 -3.46 9.56
CA CYS A 22 -2.19 -2.26 10.00
C CYS A 22 -0.86 -2.08 9.26
N GLN A 23 -0.11 -3.16 9.03
CA GLN A 23 1.14 -3.09 8.26
C GLN A 23 0.89 -2.61 6.82
N ALA A 24 -0.19 -3.06 6.18
CA ALA A 24 -0.56 -2.60 4.83
C ALA A 24 -0.89 -1.09 4.83
N PHE A 25 -1.64 -0.62 5.83
CA PHE A 25 -2.01 0.78 5.98
C PHE A 25 -0.83 1.68 6.41
N LEU A 26 0.13 1.14 7.17
CA LEU A 26 1.40 1.81 7.47
C LEU A 26 2.19 2.02 6.20
N LEU A 27 2.34 0.98 5.38
CA LEU A 27 3.08 1.03 4.13
C LEU A 27 2.45 2.03 3.14
N LEU A 28 1.11 2.09 3.09
CA LEU A 28 0.37 3.08 2.31
C LEU A 28 0.73 4.51 2.74
N GLY A 29 0.72 4.79 4.05
CA GLY A 29 1.07 6.11 4.58
C GLY A 29 2.53 6.46 4.35
N PHE A 30 3.42 5.49 4.53
CA PHE A 30 4.85 5.66 4.31
C PHE A 30 5.17 5.97 2.85
N ASP A 31 4.60 5.24 1.89
CA ASP A 31 4.92 5.43 0.46
C ASP A 31 4.43 6.79 -0.07
N GLN A 32 3.27 7.26 0.41
CA GLN A 32 2.79 8.62 0.15
C GLN A 32 3.68 9.67 0.83
N GLY A 33 4.09 9.40 2.07
CA GLY A 33 4.89 10.34 2.85
C GLY A 33 6.30 10.55 2.29
N VAL A 34 6.94 9.48 1.83
CA VAL A 34 8.31 9.52 1.29
C VAL A 34 8.39 10.42 0.05
N MET A 35 7.33 10.47 -0.78
CA MET A 35 7.32 11.35 -1.93
C MET A 35 7.38 12.82 -1.52
N ALA A 36 6.70 13.24 -0.45
CA ALA A 36 6.79 14.62 0.02
C ALA A 36 8.21 15.01 0.48
N GLY A 37 8.98 14.07 1.04
CA GLY A 37 10.39 14.30 1.43
C GLY A 37 11.38 14.27 0.25
N ILE A 38 11.04 13.57 -0.84
CA ILE A 38 11.88 13.45 -2.03
C ILE A 38 11.63 14.60 -3.02
N ILE A 39 10.44 15.21 -3.01
CA ILE A 39 10.08 16.38 -3.84
C ILE A 39 10.94 17.58 -3.43
N GLY A 40 11.97 17.88 -4.23
CA GLY A 40 12.94 18.94 -3.99
C GLY A 40 14.14 18.87 -4.94
N ALA A 41 14.38 19.93 -5.70
CA ALA A 41 15.38 19.95 -6.80
C ALA A 41 16.84 19.83 -6.33
N ASP A 42 17.16 20.15 -5.07
CA ASP A 42 18.55 20.12 -4.54
C ASP A 42 19.01 18.76 -3.98
N ASN A 43 18.17 17.73 -4.05
CA ASN A 43 18.45 16.41 -3.48
C ASN A 43 19.21 15.50 -4.47
N ARG A 44 19.86 14.43 -3.97
CA ARG A 44 20.51 13.39 -4.82
C ARG A 44 19.57 12.87 -5.93
N PHE A 45 18.29 12.74 -5.61
CA PHE A 45 17.24 12.36 -6.54
C PHE A 45 17.09 13.35 -7.71
N GLY A 46 17.18 14.66 -7.46
CA GLY A 46 17.19 15.68 -8.51
C GLY A 46 18.39 15.50 -9.44
N ARG A 47 19.57 15.20 -8.90
CA ARG A 47 20.81 15.02 -9.69
C ARG A 47 20.81 13.74 -10.52
N ASP A 48 20.27 12.65 -9.99
CA ASP A 48 20.19 11.35 -10.69
C ASP A 48 19.11 11.34 -11.79
N PHE A 49 18.06 12.16 -11.66
CA PHE A 49 16.94 12.25 -12.61
C PHE A 49 16.93 13.54 -13.47
N GLY A 50 18.00 14.34 -13.42
CA GLY A 50 18.18 15.50 -14.31
C GLY A 50 17.38 16.76 -13.95
N ASN A 51 17.13 17.00 -12.67
CA ASN A 51 16.34 18.09 -12.08
C ASN A 51 14.90 18.12 -12.63
N PRO A 52 14.06 17.13 -12.26
CA PRO A 52 12.67 17.10 -12.70
C PRO A 52 11.94 18.37 -12.24
N ASP A 53 11.30 19.05 -13.18
CA ASP A 53 10.51 20.25 -12.93
C ASP A 53 9.34 19.96 -11.97
N ALA A 54 8.79 20.98 -11.31
CA ALA A 54 7.74 20.81 -10.30
C ALA A 54 6.51 20.06 -10.86
N ASN A 55 6.18 20.28 -12.13
CA ASN A 55 5.12 19.56 -12.85
C ASN A 55 5.40 18.06 -12.99
N MET A 56 6.67 17.67 -13.24
CA MET A 56 7.06 16.28 -13.40
C MET A 56 6.99 15.53 -12.06
N GLN A 57 7.42 16.19 -10.98
CA GLN A 57 7.34 15.64 -9.63
C GLN A 57 5.88 15.42 -9.20
N GLY A 58 4.99 16.40 -9.46
CA GLY A 58 3.56 16.25 -9.22
C GLY A 58 2.93 15.12 -10.03
N ASN A 59 3.32 14.97 -11.30
CA ASN A 59 2.84 13.85 -12.14
C ASN A 59 3.25 12.48 -11.59
N ILE A 60 4.47 12.34 -11.08
CA ILE A 60 4.97 11.08 -10.50
C ILE A 60 4.11 10.66 -9.30
N THR A 61 3.79 11.60 -8.42
CA THR A 61 2.93 11.35 -7.25
C THR A 61 1.49 11.04 -7.67
N ALA A 62 0.93 11.81 -8.60
CA ALA A 62 -0.44 11.59 -9.08
C ALA A 62 -0.61 10.24 -9.80
N LEU A 63 0.40 9.77 -10.53
CA LEU A 63 0.35 8.48 -11.23
C LEU A 63 0.27 7.29 -10.28
N TYR A 64 0.81 7.41 -9.06
CA TYR A 64 0.62 6.42 -8.01
C TYR A 64 -0.86 6.32 -7.59
N ASP A 65 -1.54 7.45 -7.39
CA ASP A 65 -2.95 7.49 -7.01
C ASP A 65 -3.85 6.95 -8.14
N ILE A 66 -3.51 7.26 -9.41
CA ILE A 66 -4.17 6.65 -10.57
C ILE A 66 -4.01 5.13 -10.55
N GLY A 67 -2.79 4.64 -10.26
CA GLY A 67 -2.54 3.21 -10.06
C GLY A 67 -3.41 2.62 -8.95
N CYS A 68 -3.56 3.33 -7.83
CA CYS A 68 -4.44 2.91 -6.73
C CYS A 68 -5.90 2.81 -7.16
N VAL A 69 -6.42 3.79 -7.91
CA VAL A 69 -7.79 3.76 -8.45
C VAL A 69 -8.00 2.54 -9.34
N VAL A 70 -7.07 2.28 -10.25
CA VAL A 70 -7.13 1.10 -11.14
C VAL A 70 -7.10 -0.19 -10.32
N GLY A 71 -6.20 -0.29 -9.33
CA GLY A 71 -6.11 -1.44 -8.43
C GLY A 71 -7.39 -1.69 -7.64
N SER A 72 -8.03 -0.64 -7.14
CA SER A 72 -9.31 -0.72 -6.43
C SER A 72 -10.46 -1.20 -7.33
N ILE A 73 -10.53 -0.72 -8.59
CA ILE A 73 -11.52 -1.18 -9.57
C ILE A 73 -11.32 -2.66 -9.89
N VAL A 74 -10.08 -3.08 -10.13
CA VAL A 74 -9.76 -4.50 -10.36
C VAL A 74 -10.15 -5.34 -9.15
N CYS A 75 -9.88 -4.84 -7.95
CA CYS A 75 -10.29 -5.50 -6.71
C CYS A 75 -11.80 -5.64 -6.57
N TYR A 76 -12.59 -4.68 -7.06
CA TYR A 76 -14.05 -4.75 -7.04
C TYR A 76 -14.58 -5.94 -7.85
N PHE A 77 -14.08 -6.13 -9.08
CA PHE A 77 -14.52 -7.24 -9.94
C PHE A 77 -13.99 -8.62 -9.52
N ILE A 78 -12.75 -8.67 -9.04
CA ILE A 78 -12.05 -9.94 -8.76
C ILE A 78 -12.19 -10.36 -7.29
N GLY A 79 -12.43 -9.42 -6.38
CA GLY A 79 -12.31 -9.61 -4.95
C GLY A 79 -13.31 -10.60 -4.35
N GLU A 80 -14.51 -10.70 -4.90
CA GLU A 80 -15.51 -11.68 -4.44
C GLU A 80 -15.15 -13.12 -4.82
N ARG A 81 -14.45 -13.33 -5.94
CA ARG A 81 -14.19 -14.67 -6.49
C ARG A 81 -12.98 -15.37 -5.86
N TYR A 82 -11.95 -14.62 -5.45
CA TYR A 82 -10.68 -15.17 -4.95
C TYR A 82 -10.54 -15.12 -3.41
N GLY A 83 -11.48 -14.48 -2.73
CA GLY A 83 -11.48 -14.32 -1.27
C GLY A 83 -10.49 -13.25 -0.78
N ARG A 84 -10.79 -12.66 0.39
CA ARG A 84 -10.08 -11.49 0.93
C ARG A 84 -8.58 -11.74 1.19
N ARG A 85 -8.25 -12.89 1.77
CA ARG A 85 -6.85 -13.23 2.11
C ARG A 85 -5.96 -13.35 0.86
N THR A 86 -6.47 -14.00 -0.19
CA THR A 86 -5.73 -14.17 -1.45
C THR A 86 -5.50 -12.83 -2.13
N MET A 87 -6.50 -11.94 -2.09
CA MET A 87 -6.40 -10.60 -2.64
C MET A 87 -5.30 -9.79 -1.94
N LEU A 88 -5.22 -9.81 -0.60
CA LEU A 88 -4.15 -9.15 0.15
C LEU A 88 -2.75 -9.67 -0.20
N LEU A 89 -2.60 -10.99 -0.35
CA LEU A 89 -1.33 -11.59 -0.76
C LEU A 89 -0.96 -11.23 -2.20
N SER A 90 -1.94 -11.19 -3.10
CA SER A 90 -1.71 -10.81 -4.51
C SER A 90 -1.32 -9.33 -4.64
N GLY A 91 -2.00 -8.44 -3.92
CA GLY A 91 -1.67 -7.01 -3.88
C GLY A 91 -0.28 -6.77 -3.31
N GLY A 92 0.06 -7.42 -2.19
CA GLY A 92 1.43 -7.39 -1.65
C GLY A 92 2.49 -7.90 -2.63
N SER A 93 2.19 -8.96 -3.39
CA SER A 93 3.12 -9.50 -4.41
C SER A 93 3.37 -8.50 -5.54
N ILE A 94 2.31 -7.80 -6.00
CA ILE A 94 2.41 -6.74 -7.02
C ILE A 94 3.22 -5.55 -6.47
N MET A 95 3.02 -5.18 -5.21
CA MET A 95 3.80 -4.12 -4.57
C MET A 95 5.29 -4.46 -4.49
N ILE A 96 5.64 -5.72 -4.21
CA ILE A 96 7.05 -6.16 -4.21
C ILE A 96 7.67 -5.98 -5.60
N ILE A 97 6.95 -6.35 -6.67
CA ILE A 97 7.43 -6.16 -8.05
C ILE A 97 7.65 -4.67 -8.33
N GLY A 98 6.68 -3.82 -7.98
CA GLY A 98 6.80 -2.36 -8.15
C GLY A 98 7.96 -1.77 -7.34
N ALA A 99 8.19 -2.24 -6.12
CA ALA A 99 9.31 -1.83 -5.27
C ALA A 99 10.67 -2.23 -5.87
N ILE A 100 10.78 -3.41 -6.46
CA ILE A 100 12.01 -3.85 -7.17
C ILE A 100 12.30 -2.93 -8.37
N ILE A 101 11.26 -2.56 -9.12
CA ILE A 101 11.40 -1.64 -10.26
C ILE A 101 11.83 -0.26 -9.78
N LEU A 102 11.26 0.25 -8.68
CA LEU A 102 11.65 1.51 -8.07
C LEU A 102 13.11 1.48 -7.59
N ALA A 103 13.52 0.42 -6.89
CA ALA A 103 14.87 0.27 -6.36
C ALA A 103 15.95 0.13 -7.45
N SER A 104 15.58 -0.37 -8.63
CA SER A 104 16.47 -0.53 -9.79
C SER A 104 16.31 0.56 -10.85
N SER A 105 15.56 1.63 -10.55
CA SER A 105 15.29 2.70 -11.52
C SER A 105 16.49 3.63 -11.70
N PHE A 106 16.93 3.79 -12.96
CA PHE A 106 17.95 4.76 -13.36
C PHE A 106 17.39 5.85 -14.29
N THR A 107 16.10 5.78 -14.62
CA THR A 107 15.42 6.70 -15.53
C THR A 107 14.04 7.08 -14.99
N VAL A 108 13.57 8.29 -15.31
CA VAL A 108 12.26 8.78 -14.83
C VAL A 108 11.10 7.91 -15.33
N ALA A 109 11.20 7.36 -16.55
CA ALA A 109 10.19 6.48 -17.11
C ALA A 109 10.03 5.17 -16.30
N GLN A 110 11.14 4.57 -15.85
CA GLN A 110 11.10 3.40 -14.98
C GLN A 110 10.51 3.73 -13.62
N LEU A 111 10.81 4.92 -13.09
CA LEU A 111 10.27 5.38 -11.82
C LEU A 111 8.74 5.55 -11.89
N ILE A 112 8.24 6.15 -12.98
CA ILE A 112 6.80 6.27 -13.25
C ILE A 112 6.15 4.88 -13.35
N ALA A 113 6.73 3.96 -14.11
CA ALA A 113 6.20 2.61 -14.25
C ALA A 113 6.14 1.88 -12.89
N GLY A 114 7.21 1.98 -12.11
CA GLY A 114 7.26 1.43 -10.75
C GLY A 114 6.19 2.02 -9.84
N ARG A 115 5.94 3.34 -9.91
CA ARG A 115 4.87 4.01 -9.15
C ARG A 115 3.48 3.48 -9.51
N ILE A 116 3.18 3.34 -10.80
CA ILE A 116 1.88 2.82 -11.24
C ILE A 116 1.68 1.37 -10.73
N ILE A 117 2.70 0.52 -10.86
CA ILE A 117 2.63 -0.88 -10.44
C ILE A 117 2.47 -1.00 -8.92
N THR A 118 3.28 -0.28 -8.14
CA THR A 118 3.15 -0.24 -6.68
C THR A 118 1.79 0.31 -6.26
N GLY A 119 1.29 1.33 -6.96
CA GLY A 119 -0.04 1.91 -6.75
C GLY A 119 -1.16 0.90 -6.97
N ILE A 120 -1.11 0.10 -8.04
CA ILE A 120 -2.10 -0.96 -8.30
C ILE A 120 -2.15 -1.95 -7.14
N GLY A 121 -0.99 -2.45 -6.70
CA GLY A 121 -0.92 -3.39 -5.57
C GLY A 121 -1.45 -2.76 -4.27
N ASN A 122 -1.14 -1.48 -4.04
CA ASN A 122 -1.61 -0.76 -2.86
C ASN A 122 -3.12 -0.51 -2.89
N GLY A 123 -3.70 -0.14 -4.04
CA GLY A 123 -5.14 0.04 -4.22
C GLY A 123 -5.95 -1.24 -3.97
N MET A 124 -5.40 -2.39 -4.38
CA MET A 124 -5.98 -3.70 -4.06
C MET A 124 -5.96 -3.98 -2.55
N ASN A 125 -4.85 -3.66 -1.88
CA ASN A 125 -4.70 -3.87 -0.44
C ASN A 125 -5.59 -2.91 0.38
N SER A 126 -5.63 -1.63 0.05
CA SER A 126 -6.41 -0.61 0.76
C SER A 126 -7.92 -0.83 0.63
N SER A 127 -8.38 -1.41 -0.48
CA SER A 127 -9.78 -1.80 -0.66
C SER A 127 -10.13 -3.10 0.10
N THR A 128 -9.19 -4.04 0.20
CA THR A 128 -9.46 -5.37 0.79
C THR A 128 -9.26 -5.42 2.30
N ALA A 129 -8.23 -4.75 2.82
CA ALA A 129 -7.83 -4.80 4.24
C ALA A 129 -8.92 -4.32 5.23
N PRO A 130 -9.63 -3.19 5.02
CA PRO A 130 -10.67 -2.75 5.95
C PRO A 130 -11.88 -3.69 5.89
N VAL A 131 -12.23 -4.19 4.71
CA VAL A 131 -13.31 -5.16 4.53
C VAL A 131 -12.98 -6.47 5.26
N TYR A 132 -11.77 -7.00 5.07
CA TYR A 132 -11.31 -8.21 5.74
C TYR A 132 -11.31 -8.06 7.27
N GLN A 133 -10.83 -6.93 7.79
CA GLN A 133 -10.89 -6.67 9.23
C GLN A 133 -12.33 -6.56 9.72
N SER A 134 -13.23 -5.95 8.95
CA SER A 134 -14.64 -5.80 9.31
C SER A 134 -15.41 -7.14 9.34
N GLU A 135 -15.03 -8.09 8.48
CA GLU A 135 -15.61 -9.45 8.41
C GLU A 135 -15.08 -10.35 9.55
N CYS A 136 -13.83 -10.16 9.98
CA CYS A 136 -13.20 -10.98 11.03
C CYS A 136 -13.35 -10.42 12.46
N SER A 137 -13.81 -9.17 12.63
CA SER A 137 -13.88 -8.52 13.94
C SER A 137 -15.26 -8.64 14.60
N PRO A 138 -15.32 -8.79 15.94
CA PRO A 138 -16.58 -8.73 16.68
C PRO A 138 -17.23 -7.36 16.54
N ALA A 139 -18.56 -7.31 16.42
CA ALA A 139 -19.33 -6.08 16.23
C ALA A 139 -19.01 -4.97 17.26
N ALA A 140 -18.72 -5.35 18.51
CA ALA A 140 -18.41 -4.41 19.59
C ALA A 140 -17.09 -3.62 19.39
N TYR A 141 -16.10 -4.18 18.68
CA TYR A 141 -14.77 -3.58 18.54
C TYR A 141 -14.40 -3.20 17.10
N ARG A 142 -15.26 -3.51 16.12
CA ARG A 142 -15.01 -3.27 14.70
C ARG A 142 -14.66 -1.82 14.39
N GLY A 143 -15.36 -0.87 14.98
CA GLY A 143 -15.10 0.57 14.79
C GLY A 143 -13.70 0.96 15.26
N ALA A 144 -13.33 0.56 16.49
CA ALA A 144 -12.02 0.86 17.07
C ALA A 144 -10.86 0.28 16.24
N LEU A 145 -11.04 -0.93 15.71
CA LEU A 145 -10.06 -1.61 14.88
C LEU A 145 -9.84 -0.92 13.53
N LEU A 146 -10.91 -0.43 12.90
CA LEU A 146 -10.85 0.34 11.65
C LEU A 146 -10.21 1.71 11.87
N THR A 147 -10.55 2.41 12.97
CA THR A 147 -9.91 3.69 13.31
C THR A 147 -8.42 3.50 13.59
N LEU A 148 -8.03 2.38 14.20
CA LEU A 148 -6.63 2.08 14.45
C LEU A 148 -5.85 1.86 13.14
N GLN A 149 -6.43 1.26 12.10
CA GLN A 149 -5.83 1.22 10.76
C GLN A 149 -5.57 2.63 10.21
N GLY A 150 -6.57 3.51 10.27
CA GLY A 150 -6.43 4.89 9.80
C GLY A 150 -5.36 5.67 10.57
N THR A 151 -5.30 5.52 11.90
CA THR A 151 -4.25 6.12 12.72
C THR A 151 -2.87 5.62 12.32
N VAL A 152 -2.72 4.31 12.06
CA VAL A 152 -1.46 3.72 11.62
C VAL A 152 -1.00 4.25 10.27
N THR A 153 -1.92 4.58 9.35
CA THR A 153 -1.56 5.29 8.11
C THR A 153 -0.95 6.65 8.38
N ILE A 154 -1.55 7.43 9.27
CA ILE A 154 -1.00 8.74 9.64
C ILE A 154 0.38 8.58 10.28
N LEU A 155 0.56 7.58 11.15
CA LEU A 155 1.87 7.25 11.72
C LEU A 155 2.89 6.91 10.64
N GLY A 156 2.50 6.17 9.59
CA GLY A 156 3.35 5.89 8.43
C GLY A 156 3.82 7.16 7.71
N VAL A 157 2.93 8.14 7.51
CA VAL A 157 3.28 9.44 6.93
C VAL A 157 4.27 10.19 7.83
N VAL A 158 4.02 10.22 9.14
CA VAL A 158 4.90 10.90 10.12
C VAL A 158 6.31 10.30 10.12
N ILE A 159 6.43 8.98 10.05
CA ILE A 159 7.71 8.28 9.97
C ILE A 159 8.48 8.66 8.70
N ALA A 160 7.77 8.91 7.59
CA ALA A 160 8.41 9.25 6.32
C ALA A 160 8.89 10.71 6.22
N TYR A 161 8.34 11.61 7.05
CA TYR A 161 8.64 13.05 6.99
C TYR A 161 9.85 13.47 7.84
N TRP A 162 10.35 12.59 8.71
CA TRP A 162 11.44 12.84 9.66
C TRP A 162 12.70 12.04 9.31
#